data_AF-A0A2D0NC09-F1
#
_entry.id   AF-A0A2D0NC09-F1
#
_cell.length_a   1.000
_cell.length_b   1.000
_cell.length_c   1.000
_cell.angle_alpha   90.00
_cell.angle_beta   90.00
_cell.angle_gamma   90.00
#
_symmetry.space_group_name_H-M   'P 1'
#
loop_
_entity.id
_entity.type
_entity.pdbx_description
1 polymer ?
#
loop_
_entity_poly.entity_id
_entity_poly.type
_entity_poly.pdbx_seq_one_letter_code
_entity_poly.pdbx_strand_id
1 'polypeptide(L)'
;MPSYYIINGQRYDRQLLETAQQLTEGRGDGRISRQDAEIIWEQVQDGSSITATERRTILYLLEKLNWSDRASAWSEQLVELQEDPEEENGIDHIVRVEFDLESLRYDFPPAYIRDQEALEHNRLSFSQALRTALQVILHSDSERESPRQVIGQVFGWFPAAEPEARQKISLKLYEVLRNGQMSLLPAIDWNADTELDFNPPEGGESATDNWIFTLYLPTLSDHLYWVIVPRDGKREAFIYGFN
;
A
#
# COMPACT_ATOMS: atom_id res chain seq x y z
N MET A 1 -16.49 17.00 13.12
CA MET A 1 -16.59 15.52 13.06
C MET A 1 -15.48 15.03 12.15
N PRO A 2 -14.94 13.81 12.33
CA PRO A 2 -13.87 13.31 11.46
C PRO A 2 -14.32 13.27 9.99
N SER A 3 -13.42 13.61 9.06
CA SER A 3 -13.67 13.61 7.61
C SER A 3 -13.60 12.21 6.97
N TYR A 4 -13.31 11.17 7.75
CA TYR A 4 -13.06 9.82 7.26
C TYR A 4 -13.68 8.74 8.15
N TYR A 5 -13.89 7.54 7.58
CA TYR A 5 -14.19 6.31 8.29
C TYR A 5 -13.01 5.35 8.25
N ILE A 6 -12.87 4.49 9.28
CA ILE A 6 -11.85 3.44 9.30
C ILE A 6 -12.53 2.08 9.14
N ILE A 7 -12.20 1.36 8.06
CA ILE A 7 -12.69 0.01 7.79
C ILE A 7 -11.47 -0.90 7.64
N ASN A 8 -11.36 -1.94 8.48
CA ASN A 8 -10.20 -2.85 8.52
C ASN A 8 -8.85 -2.15 8.69
N GLY A 9 -8.80 -1.07 9.47
CA GLY A 9 -7.57 -0.31 9.72
C GLY A 9 -7.21 0.70 8.63
N GLN A 10 -8.02 0.82 7.57
CA GLN A 10 -7.77 1.74 6.47
C GLN A 10 -8.78 2.89 6.47
N ARG A 11 -8.31 4.12 6.17
CA ARG A 11 -9.17 5.30 6.05
C ARG A 11 -9.89 5.36 4.70
N TYR A 12 -11.16 5.75 4.77
CA TYR A 12 -12.05 5.96 3.64
C TYR A 12 -12.72 7.33 3.79
N ASP A 13 -13.01 7.96 2.67
CA ASP A 13 -13.68 9.24 2.61
C ASP A 13 -15.11 9.08 3.14
N ARG A 14 -15.43 9.82 4.20
CA ARG A 14 -16.73 9.71 4.84
C ARG A 14 -17.86 10.18 3.92
N GLN A 15 -17.62 11.27 3.19
CA GLN A 15 -18.63 11.91 2.36
C GLN A 15 -18.98 11.02 1.17
N LEU A 16 -17.99 10.43 0.50
CA LEU A 16 -18.22 9.48 -0.58
C LEU A 16 -19.01 8.24 -0.13
N LEU A 17 -18.67 7.68 1.04
CA LEU A 17 -19.38 6.52 1.59
C LEU A 17 -20.84 6.84 1.91
N GLU A 18 -21.08 7.98 2.59
CA GLU A 18 -22.43 8.41 2.95
C GLU A 18 -23.28 8.75 1.71
N THR A 19 -22.70 9.42 0.71
CA THR A 19 -23.38 9.73 -0.55
C THR A 19 -23.77 8.47 -1.30
N ALA A 20 -22.85 7.50 -1.43
CA ALA A 20 -23.16 6.24 -2.10
C ALA A 20 -24.24 5.46 -1.37
N GLN A 21 -24.21 5.42 -0.04
CA GLN A 21 -25.26 4.81 0.77
C GLN A 21 -26.63 5.45 0.48
N GLN A 22 -26.71 6.79 0.52
CA GLN A 22 -27.96 7.53 0.25
C GLN A 22 -28.52 7.27 -1.15
N LEU A 23 -27.66 7.13 -2.16
CA LEU A 23 -28.08 6.88 -3.54
C LEU A 23 -28.63 5.45 -3.73
N THR A 24 -28.15 4.49 -2.95
CA THR A 24 -28.64 3.10 -2.97
C THR A 24 -29.83 2.84 -2.04
N GLU A 25 -30.08 3.71 -1.06
CA GLU A 25 -31.18 3.54 -0.11
C GLU A 25 -32.55 3.85 -0.74
N GLY A 26 -33.43 2.85 -0.75
CA GLY A 26 -34.87 3.04 -1.01
C GLY A 26 -35.25 3.40 -2.45
N ARG A 27 -34.34 3.27 -3.42
CA ARG A 27 -34.60 3.59 -4.84
C ARG A 27 -34.35 2.39 -5.77
N GLY A 28 -35.31 2.12 -6.65
CA GLY A 28 -35.14 1.21 -7.78
C GLY A 28 -34.70 -0.21 -7.41
N ASP A 29 -33.74 -0.75 -8.15
CA ASP A 29 -33.13 -2.06 -7.91
C ASP A 29 -31.83 -1.99 -7.08
N GLY A 30 -31.57 -0.83 -6.44
CA GLY A 30 -30.41 -0.61 -5.57
C GLY A 30 -29.07 -0.47 -6.30
N ARG A 31 -29.07 -0.30 -7.62
CA ARG A 31 -27.83 -0.11 -8.40
C ARG A 31 -27.40 1.36 -8.48
N ILE A 32 -26.09 1.58 -8.50
CA ILE A 32 -25.48 2.86 -8.88
C ILE A 32 -25.55 3.01 -10.40
N SER A 33 -26.36 3.97 -10.86
CA SER A 33 -26.44 4.35 -12.26
C SER A 33 -25.28 5.27 -12.66
N ARG A 34 -25.15 5.55 -13.96
CA ARG A 34 -24.14 6.49 -14.46
C ARG A 34 -24.32 7.90 -13.87
N GLN A 35 -25.57 8.32 -13.61
CA GLN A 35 -25.89 9.62 -13.02
C GLN A 35 -25.55 9.66 -11.53
N ASP A 36 -25.85 8.57 -10.80
CA ASP A 36 -25.46 8.43 -9.40
C ASP A 36 -23.94 8.46 -9.24
N ALA A 37 -23.21 7.85 -10.18
CA ALA A 37 -21.75 7.95 -10.23
C ALA A 37 -21.27 9.40 -10.38
N GLU A 38 -21.91 10.24 -11.21
CA GLU A 38 -21.54 11.67 -11.35
C GLU A 38 -21.66 12.39 -10.01
N ILE A 39 -22.75 12.14 -9.28
CA ILE A 39 -22.98 12.75 -7.96
C ILE A 39 -21.88 12.36 -6.97
N ILE A 40 -21.43 11.09 -6.98
CA ILE A 40 -20.31 10.63 -6.15
C ILE A 40 -19.02 11.36 -6.56
N TRP A 41 -18.73 11.45 -7.86
CA TRP A 41 -17.52 12.09 -8.37
C TRP A 41 -17.51 13.62 -8.22
N GLU A 42 -18.66 14.28 -8.17
CA GLU A 42 -18.75 15.70 -7.82
C GLU A 42 -18.22 15.98 -6.41
N GLN A 43 -18.30 15.02 -5.49
CA GLN A 43 -17.74 15.18 -4.13
C GLN A 43 -16.22 15.08 -4.09
N VAL A 44 -15.60 14.59 -5.17
CA VAL A 44 -14.13 14.45 -5.31
C VAL A 44 -13.50 15.76 -5.82
N GLN A 45 -14.29 16.68 -6.36
CA GLN A 45 -13.81 17.90 -7.02
C GLN A 45 -13.70 19.09 -6.06
N ASP A 46 -12.65 19.13 -5.24
CA ASP A 46 -12.17 20.38 -4.61
C ASP A 46 -10.70 20.69 -4.96
N GLY A 47 -10.11 19.93 -5.90
CA GLY A 47 -8.74 20.10 -6.37
C GLY A 47 -8.49 19.38 -7.70
N SER A 48 -7.38 19.70 -8.36
CA SER A 48 -6.99 19.19 -9.68
C SER A 48 -6.62 17.70 -9.74
N SER A 49 -6.60 17.00 -8.59
CA SER A 49 -6.20 15.60 -8.46
C SER A 49 -7.00 14.91 -7.34
N ILE A 50 -7.47 13.69 -7.58
CA ILE A 50 -8.10 12.85 -6.55
C ILE A 50 -7.08 12.44 -5.47
N THR A 51 -7.45 12.55 -4.19
CA THR A 51 -6.62 12.08 -3.07
C THR A 51 -6.63 10.54 -2.98
N ALA A 52 -5.62 9.96 -2.33
CA ALA A 52 -5.57 8.51 -2.11
C ALA A 52 -6.78 7.97 -1.33
N THR A 53 -7.27 8.74 -0.36
CA THR A 53 -8.43 8.35 0.46
C THR A 53 -9.69 8.32 -0.40
N GLU A 54 -9.91 9.31 -1.26
CA GLU A 54 -11.02 9.32 -2.21
C GLU A 54 -10.90 8.19 -3.23
N ARG A 55 -9.71 8.00 -3.84
CA ARG A 55 -9.45 6.92 -4.80
C ARG A 55 -9.78 5.56 -4.21
N ARG A 56 -9.24 5.28 -3.01
CA ARG A 56 -9.52 4.03 -2.30
C ARG A 56 -11.01 3.85 -2.04
N THR A 57 -11.69 4.93 -1.67
CA THR A 57 -13.12 4.89 -1.39
C THR A 57 -13.93 4.59 -2.64
N ILE A 58 -13.58 5.18 -3.79
CA ILE A 58 -14.23 4.87 -5.07
C ILE A 58 -14.01 3.40 -5.44
N LEU A 59 -12.77 2.89 -5.32
CA LEU A 59 -12.47 1.48 -5.61
C LEU A 59 -13.23 0.53 -4.67
N TYR A 60 -13.32 0.88 -3.38
CA TYR A 60 -14.12 0.12 -2.42
C TYR A 60 -15.61 0.12 -2.77
N LEU A 61 -16.16 1.27 -3.18
CA LEU A 61 -17.56 1.36 -3.62
C LEU A 61 -17.81 0.57 -4.90
N LEU A 62 -16.89 0.58 -5.87
CA LEU A 62 -16.94 -0.24 -7.08
C LEU A 62 -16.97 -1.74 -6.76
N GLU A 63 -16.20 -2.16 -5.76
CA GLU A 63 -16.15 -3.56 -5.31
C GLU A 63 -17.41 -3.99 -4.53
N LYS A 64 -17.93 -3.12 -3.66
CA LYS A 64 -18.96 -3.50 -2.67
C LYS A 64 -20.40 -3.21 -3.11
N LEU A 65 -20.62 -2.26 -4.00
CA LEU A 65 -21.96 -1.92 -4.46
C LEU A 65 -22.26 -2.56 -5.82
N ASN A 66 -23.54 -2.62 -6.17
CA ASN A 66 -23.95 -3.06 -7.49
C ASN A 66 -23.99 -1.84 -8.43
N TRP A 67 -23.23 -1.88 -9.52
CA TRP A 67 -23.16 -0.79 -10.50
C TRP A 67 -23.77 -1.25 -11.82
N SER A 68 -24.33 -0.30 -12.58
CA SER A 68 -24.55 -0.57 -14.01
C SER A 68 -23.21 -0.64 -14.75
N ASP A 69 -23.10 -1.48 -15.78
CA ASP A 69 -21.87 -1.65 -16.57
C ASP A 69 -21.30 -0.32 -17.09
N ARG A 70 -22.17 0.61 -17.46
CA ARG A 70 -21.78 1.95 -17.93
C ARG A 70 -21.21 2.82 -16.81
N ALA A 71 -21.70 2.66 -15.58
CA ALA A 71 -21.26 3.44 -14.43
C ALA A 71 -19.91 2.93 -13.91
N SER A 72 -19.73 1.61 -13.80
CA SER A 72 -18.45 1.01 -13.39
C SER A 72 -17.34 1.35 -14.38
N ALA A 73 -17.56 1.10 -15.68
CA ALA A 73 -16.56 1.38 -16.70
C ALA A 73 -16.14 2.86 -16.75
N TRP A 74 -17.09 3.78 -16.56
CA TRP A 74 -16.77 5.20 -16.54
C TRP A 74 -15.98 5.62 -15.29
N SER A 75 -16.36 5.12 -14.11
CA SER A 75 -15.64 5.40 -12.87
C SER A 75 -14.22 4.83 -12.90
N GLU A 76 -14.04 3.61 -13.40
CA GLU A 76 -12.72 2.98 -13.57
C GLU A 76 -11.82 3.83 -14.47
N GLN A 77 -12.35 4.28 -15.62
CA GLN A 77 -11.61 5.16 -16.54
C GLN A 77 -11.22 6.49 -15.89
N LEU A 78 -12.08 7.08 -15.06
CA LEU A 78 -11.74 8.33 -14.35
C LEU A 78 -10.66 8.14 -13.30
N VAL A 79 -10.69 7.03 -12.54
CA VAL A 79 -9.62 6.69 -11.60
C VAL A 79 -8.29 6.57 -12.33
N GLU A 80 -8.28 5.94 -13.49
CA GLU A 80 -7.08 5.75 -14.33
C GLU A 80 -6.56 7.08 -14.90
N LEU A 81 -7.44 7.96 -15.40
CA LEU A 81 -7.05 9.27 -15.95
C LEU A 81 -6.53 10.26 -14.90
N GLN A 82 -6.81 10.01 -13.63
CA GLN A 82 -6.39 10.84 -12.50
C GLN A 82 -5.14 10.28 -11.80
N GLU A 83 -4.47 9.27 -12.38
CA GLU A 83 -3.16 8.83 -11.92
C GLU A 83 -2.11 9.89 -12.27
N ASP A 84 -1.76 10.74 -11.29
CA ASP A 84 -0.75 11.77 -11.46
C ASP A 84 0.65 11.13 -11.62
N PRO A 85 1.38 11.35 -12.75
CA PRO A 85 2.66 10.70 -13.03
C PRO A 85 3.90 11.44 -12.51
N GLU A 86 3.79 12.39 -11.57
CA GLU A 86 4.98 13.07 -11.02
C GLU A 86 5.62 12.27 -9.85
N GLU A 87 6.73 11.60 -10.17
CA GLU A 87 7.51 10.65 -9.36
C GLU A 87 7.93 11.12 -7.95
N GLU A 88 7.95 12.41 -7.64
CA GLU A 88 8.22 12.90 -6.25
C GLU A 88 6.93 13.11 -5.43
N ASN A 89 5.86 13.60 -6.06
CA ASN A 89 4.55 13.73 -5.41
C ASN A 89 3.89 12.37 -5.22
N GLY A 90 4.09 11.43 -6.16
CA GLY A 90 3.51 10.10 -6.10
C GLY A 90 4.00 9.28 -4.89
N ILE A 91 5.30 9.33 -4.59
CA ILE A 91 5.88 8.56 -3.47
C ILE A 91 5.40 9.11 -2.14
N ASP A 92 5.52 10.43 -1.92
CA ASP A 92 5.10 11.04 -0.67
C ASP A 92 3.59 10.91 -0.48
N HIS A 93 2.81 11.08 -1.55
CA HIS A 93 1.38 10.81 -1.51
C HIS A 93 1.06 9.36 -1.13
N ILE A 94 1.75 8.35 -1.69
CA ILE A 94 1.56 6.96 -1.28
C ILE A 94 1.92 6.79 0.21
N VAL A 95 3.14 7.14 0.61
CA VAL A 95 3.61 6.84 1.97
C VAL A 95 2.84 7.64 3.02
N ARG A 96 2.69 8.96 2.84
CA ARG A 96 2.11 9.87 3.84
C ARG A 96 0.60 9.90 3.80
N VAL A 97 0.00 9.97 2.61
CA VAL A 97 -1.44 10.19 2.47
C VAL A 97 -2.18 8.87 2.34
N GLU A 98 -1.74 7.98 1.45
CA GLU A 98 -2.41 6.72 1.20
C GLU A 98 -2.29 5.76 2.38
N PHE A 99 -1.09 5.65 2.96
CA PHE A 99 -0.77 4.73 4.05
C PHE A 99 -0.66 5.38 5.43
N ASP A 100 -0.84 6.69 5.56
CA ASP A 100 -0.80 7.41 6.85
C ASP A 100 0.53 7.24 7.62
N LEU A 101 1.64 7.07 6.89
CA LEU A 101 2.97 6.86 7.48
C LEU A 101 3.76 8.16 7.51
N GLU A 102 3.24 9.22 8.15
CA GLU A 102 3.79 10.58 8.09
C GLU A 102 5.31 10.70 8.36
N SER A 103 5.86 9.86 9.25
CA SER A 103 7.26 9.96 9.70
C SER A 103 8.19 8.86 9.18
N LEU A 104 7.69 7.89 8.41
CA LEU A 104 8.52 6.82 7.86
C LEU A 104 9.58 7.40 6.91
N ARG A 105 10.86 7.30 7.23
CA ARG A 105 11.90 7.76 6.29
C ARG A 105 11.97 6.81 5.11
N TYR A 106 12.25 7.33 3.92
CA TYR A 106 12.52 6.49 2.76
C TYR A 106 13.70 7.01 1.95
N ASP A 107 14.38 6.09 1.29
CA ASP A 107 15.44 6.36 0.32
C ASP A 107 15.19 5.52 -0.94
N PHE A 108 14.56 6.15 -1.94
CA PHE A 108 14.24 5.53 -3.22
C PHE A 108 14.91 6.33 -4.33
N PRO A 109 16.20 6.07 -4.65
CA PRO A 109 16.92 6.84 -5.66
C PRO A 109 16.19 6.78 -7.02
N PRO A 110 15.89 7.92 -7.66
CA PRO A 110 15.17 7.92 -8.94
C PRO A 110 15.88 7.14 -10.04
N ALA A 111 17.22 7.04 -9.99
CA ALA A 111 17.98 6.19 -10.90
C ALA A 111 17.62 4.70 -10.72
N TYR A 112 17.52 4.22 -9.48
CA TYR A 112 17.18 2.82 -9.20
C TYR A 112 15.77 2.49 -9.64
N ILE A 113 14.83 3.44 -9.47
CA ILE A 113 13.45 3.32 -9.95
C ILE A 113 13.46 3.16 -11.47
N ARG A 114 14.02 4.14 -12.20
CA ARG A 114 14.04 4.13 -13.67
C ARG A 114 14.70 2.89 -14.26
N ASP A 115 15.85 2.48 -13.72
CA ASP A 115 16.58 1.31 -14.22
C ASP A 115 15.76 0.03 -14.04
N GLN A 116 15.04 -0.09 -12.92
CA GLN A 116 14.18 -1.23 -12.62
C GLN A 116 12.87 -1.22 -13.42
N GLU A 117 12.29 -0.05 -13.67
CA GLU A 117 11.10 0.08 -14.51
C GLU A 117 11.37 -0.27 -15.97
N ALA A 118 12.61 -0.05 -16.45
CA ALA A 118 13.04 -0.35 -17.81
C ALA A 118 13.30 -1.85 -18.09
N LEU A 119 13.23 -2.73 -17.08
CA LEU A 119 13.44 -4.16 -17.27
C LEU A 119 12.34 -4.78 -18.15
N GLU A 120 12.72 -5.52 -19.21
CA GLU A 120 11.80 -6.03 -20.24
C GLU A 120 10.66 -6.91 -19.69
N HIS A 121 10.91 -7.63 -18.61
CA HIS A 121 9.94 -8.54 -17.97
C HIS A 121 9.21 -7.91 -16.78
N ASN A 122 9.43 -6.63 -16.48
CA ASN A 122 8.73 -5.93 -15.42
C ASN A 122 7.25 -5.72 -15.78
N ARG A 123 6.33 -6.17 -14.92
CA ARG A 123 4.88 -6.01 -15.11
C ARG A 123 4.23 -5.12 -14.05
N LEU A 124 5.01 -4.62 -13.09
CA LEU A 124 4.54 -3.71 -12.03
C LEU A 124 5.34 -2.42 -12.07
N SER A 125 4.66 -1.28 -12.10
CA SER A 125 5.32 0.01 -11.89
C SER A 125 5.87 0.09 -10.47
N PHE A 126 6.82 1.01 -10.24
CA PHE A 126 7.34 1.24 -8.90
C PHE A 126 6.24 1.61 -7.91
N SER A 127 5.29 2.46 -8.33
CA SER A 127 4.18 2.89 -7.48
C SER A 127 3.25 1.74 -7.09
N GLN A 128 2.99 0.79 -8.00
CA GLN A 128 2.25 -0.44 -7.69
C GLN A 128 3.03 -1.31 -6.70
N ALA A 129 4.32 -1.51 -6.95
CA ALA A 129 5.17 -2.31 -6.08
C ALA A 129 5.30 -1.72 -4.67
N LEU A 130 5.43 -0.39 -4.54
CA LEU A 130 5.48 0.31 -3.26
C LEU A 130 4.18 0.13 -2.47
N ARG A 131 3.02 0.29 -3.12
CA ARG A 131 1.71 0.03 -2.48
C ARG A 131 1.61 -1.40 -1.96
N THR A 132 2.02 -2.37 -2.79
CA THR A 132 2.03 -3.78 -2.40
C THR A 132 2.98 -4.02 -1.22
N ALA A 133 4.18 -3.44 -1.25
CA ALA A 133 5.15 -3.56 -0.16
C ALA A 133 4.59 -3.02 1.17
N LEU A 134 4.00 -1.82 1.15
CA LEU A 134 3.39 -1.21 2.35
C LEU A 134 2.18 -2.00 2.85
N GLN A 135 1.36 -2.55 1.95
CA GLN A 135 0.26 -3.45 2.33
C GLN A 135 0.77 -4.70 3.06
N VAL A 136 1.82 -5.34 2.54
CA VAL A 136 2.44 -6.52 3.15
C VAL A 136 3.03 -6.18 4.52
N ILE A 137 3.75 -5.06 4.65
CA ILE A 137 4.28 -4.59 5.95
C ILE A 137 3.16 -4.48 6.99
N LEU A 138 2.03 -3.86 6.62
CA LEU A 138 0.96 -3.53 7.55
C LEU A 138 0.04 -4.70 7.91
N HIS A 139 -0.05 -5.71 7.05
CA HIS A 139 -1.08 -6.76 7.17
C HIS A 139 -0.54 -8.19 7.18
N SER A 140 0.74 -8.43 6.80
CA SER A 140 1.26 -9.78 6.72
C SER A 140 1.64 -10.34 8.09
N ASP A 141 0.95 -11.42 8.46
CA ASP A 141 1.28 -12.29 9.58
C ASP A 141 1.99 -13.59 9.10
N SER A 142 2.35 -13.69 7.80
CA SER A 142 2.68 -14.97 7.14
C SER A 142 4.02 -15.58 7.57
N GLU A 143 5.02 -14.75 7.88
CA GLU A 143 6.36 -15.20 8.24
C GLU A 143 6.64 -15.01 9.72
N ARG A 144 7.35 -15.98 10.34
CA ARG A 144 7.67 -15.98 11.78
C ARG A 144 8.42 -14.72 12.25
N GLU A 145 9.14 -14.08 11.33
CA GLU A 145 9.92 -12.87 11.59
C GLU A 145 9.37 -11.65 10.85
N SER A 146 8.06 -11.61 10.54
CA SER A 146 7.45 -10.36 10.09
C SER A 146 7.39 -9.33 11.23
N PRO A 147 7.42 -8.02 10.95
CA PRO A 147 7.32 -6.98 12.00
C PRO A 147 6.11 -7.17 12.93
N ARG A 148 4.99 -7.65 12.39
CA ARG A 148 3.76 -7.93 13.16
C ARG A 148 3.93 -9.10 14.12
N GLN A 149 4.57 -10.18 13.69
CA GLN A 149 4.89 -11.32 14.56
C GLN A 149 5.86 -10.92 15.66
N VAL A 150 6.91 -10.16 15.33
CA VAL A 150 7.89 -9.65 16.30
C VAL A 150 7.21 -8.77 17.34
N ILE A 151 6.32 -7.85 16.93
CA ILE A 151 5.53 -7.03 17.86
C ILE A 151 4.66 -7.92 18.76
N GLY A 152 3.92 -8.88 18.20
CA GLY A 152 3.11 -9.82 18.97
C GLY A 152 3.94 -10.56 20.03
N GLN A 153 5.16 -10.97 19.66
CA GLN A 153 6.10 -11.65 20.54
C GLN A 153 6.63 -10.76 21.65
N VAL A 154 7.19 -9.60 21.30
CA VAL A 154 7.82 -8.68 22.24
C VAL A 154 6.83 -8.18 23.29
N PHE A 155 5.57 -7.93 22.90
CA PHE A 155 4.55 -7.42 23.80
C PHE A 155 3.64 -8.49 24.42
N GLY A 156 3.88 -9.77 24.12
CA GLY A 156 3.11 -10.89 24.68
C GLY A 156 1.64 -10.91 24.25
N TRP A 157 1.33 -10.38 23.07
CA TRP A 157 -0.03 -10.29 22.53
C TRP A 157 -0.41 -11.54 21.73
N PHE A 158 -0.49 -12.68 22.42
CA PHE A 158 -0.89 -13.96 21.82
C PHE A 158 -2.25 -14.48 22.31
N PRO A 159 -3.00 -15.19 21.44
CA PRO A 159 -2.66 -15.44 20.03
C PRO A 159 -2.93 -14.20 19.17
N ALA A 160 -2.03 -13.90 18.23
CA ALA A 160 -2.15 -12.77 17.31
C ALA A 160 -3.39 -12.85 16.39
N ALA A 161 -4.15 -13.96 16.45
CA ALA A 161 -5.42 -14.12 15.78
C ALA A 161 -6.60 -13.44 16.50
N GLU A 162 -6.49 -13.15 17.79
CA GLU A 162 -7.56 -12.48 18.56
C GLU A 162 -7.75 -11.03 18.10
N PRO A 163 -9.00 -10.57 17.87
CA PRO A 163 -9.26 -9.23 17.34
C PRO A 163 -8.62 -8.09 18.14
N GLU A 164 -8.61 -8.18 19.48
CA GLU A 164 -8.00 -7.18 20.35
C GLU A 164 -6.47 -7.17 20.21
N ALA A 165 -5.85 -8.35 20.13
CA ALA A 165 -4.41 -8.49 19.90
C ALA A 165 -4.02 -7.93 18.53
N ARG A 166 -4.80 -8.24 17.48
CA ARG A 166 -4.59 -7.69 16.13
C ARG A 166 -4.63 -6.18 16.11
N GLN A 167 -5.59 -5.57 16.79
CA GLN A 167 -5.71 -4.12 16.85
C GLN A 167 -4.51 -3.49 17.56
N LYS A 168 -4.08 -4.07 18.70
CA LYS A 168 -2.89 -3.61 19.43
C LYS A 168 -1.62 -3.73 18.59
N ILE A 169 -1.43 -4.86 17.90
CA ILE A 169 -0.30 -5.09 16.98
C ILE A 169 -0.30 -4.04 15.87
N SER A 170 -1.44 -3.82 15.20
CA SER A 170 -1.54 -2.81 14.14
C SER A 170 -1.20 -1.41 14.65
N LEU A 171 -1.78 -0.97 15.77
CA LEU A 171 -1.48 0.33 16.36
C LEU A 171 0.01 0.48 16.71
N LYS A 172 0.60 -0.57 17.29
CA LYS A 172 2.02 -0.55 17.65
C LYS A 172 2.92 -0.55 16.42
N LEU A 173 2.54 -1.24 15.35
CA LEU A 173 3.29 -1.22 14.10
C LEU A 173 3.35 0.19 13.52
N TYR A 174 2.23 0.91 13.46
CA TYR A 174 2.22 2.32 13.04
C TYR A 174 3.12 3.20 13.92
N GLU A 175 3.14 2.97 15.24
CA GLU A 175 4.04 3.70 16.15
C GLU A 175 5.52 3.44 15.84
N VAL A 176 5.90 2.18 15.64
CA VAL A 176 7.28 1.76 15.32
C VAL A 176 7.71 2.32 13.95
N LEU A 177 6.83 2.26 12.95
CA LEU A 177 7.11 2.76 11.59
C LEU A 177 7.45 4.26 11.55
N ARG A 178 7.02 5.05 12.54
CA ARG A 178 7.40 6.48 12.64
C ARG A 178 8.90 6.71 12.75
N ASN A 179 9.64 5.72 13.27
CA ASN A 179 11.08 5.78 13.40
C ASN A 179 11.80 4.92 12.34
N GLY A 180 11.02 4.23 11.50
CA GLY A 180 11.53 3.32 10.49
C GLY A 180 12.21 4.03 9.33
N GLN A 181 12.97 3.26 8.58
CA GLN A 181 13.56 3.67 7.31
C GLN A 181 13.35 2.57 6.28
N MET A 182 12.84 2.94 5.11
CA MET A 182 12.63 2.03 3.98
C MET A 182 13.53 2.41 2.81
N SER A 183 14.21 1.47 2.18
CA SER A 183 15.07 1.76 1.01
C SER A 183 14.78 0.81 -0.14
N LEU A 184 15.02 1.25 -1.37
CA LEU A 184 14.94 0.42 -2.57
C LEU A 184 16.33 -0.14 -2.90
N LEU A 185 16.45 -1.46 -3.07
CA LEU A 185 17.71 -2.05 -3.50
C LEU A 185 17.93 -1.87 -5.02
N PRO A 186 19.18 -1.67 -5.47
CA PRO A 186 19.49 -1.51 -6.88
C PRO A 186 19.42 -2.83 -7.66
N ALA A 187 19.03 -2.75 -8.94
CA ALA A 187 19.08 -3.88 -9.87
C ALA A 187 20.48 -4.06 -10.49
N ILE A 188 21.43 -4.45 -9.64
CA ILE A 188 22.78 -4.86 -10.02
C ILE A 188 22.99 -6.35 -9.72
N ASP A 189 24.08 -6.92 -10.21
CA ASP A 189 24.47 -8.28 -9.83
C ASP A 189 25.05 -8.27 -8.40
N TRP A 190 24.28 -8.77 -7.44
CA TRP A 190 24.67 -8.85 -6.03
C TRP A 190 25.70 -9.95 -5.74
N ASN A 191 25.94 -10.85 -6.70
CA ASN A 191 26.95 -11.91 -6.58
C ASN A 191 28.28 -11.52 -7.24
N ALA A 192 28.36 -10.33 -7.83
CA ALA A 192 29.62 -9.80 -8.34
C ALA A 192 30.62 -9.64 -7.19
N ASP A 193 31.92 -9.78 -7.49
CA ASP A 193 33.03 -9.71 -6.52
C ASP A 193 33.31 -8.26 -6.08
N THR A 194 32.26 -7.59 -5.58
CA THR A 194 32.21 -6.16 -5.25
C THR A 194 31.65 -6.02 -3.84
N GLU A 195 32.27 -5.17 -3.01
CA GLU A 195 31.69 -4.82 -1.70
C GLU A 195 30.35 -4.10 -1.92
N LEU A 196 29.28 -4.70 -1.39
CA LEU A 196 27.95 -4.08 -1.38
C LEU A 196 27.84 -3.16 -0.17
N ASP A 197 27.26 -1.98 -0.36
CA ASP A 197 26.92 -1.02 0.70
C ASP A 197 25.55 -1.30 1.34
N PHE A 198 24.92 -2.43 0.99
CA PHE A 198 23.65 -2.92 1.52
C PHE A 198 23.69 -4.44 1.75
N ASN A 199 22.74 -4.95 2.55
CA ASN A 199 22.56 -6.38 2.78
C ASN A 199 21.56 -6.96 1.77
N PRO A 200 21.98 -7.87 0.87
CA PRO A 200 21.05 -8.55 -0.04
C PRO A 200 20.15 -9.54 0.72
N PRO A 201 18.96 -9.88 0.17
CA PRO A 201 18.06 -10.86 0.76
C PRO A 201 18.66 -12.28 0.80
N GLU A 202 18.35 -13.03 1.85
CA GLU A 202 18.90 -14.37 2.06
C GLU A 202 18.16 -15.51 1.34
N GLY A 203 16.95 -15.26 0.82
CA GLY A 203 16.13 -16.28 0.17
C GLY A 203 16.55 -16.58 -1.27
N GLY A 204 17.60 -15.90 -1.77
CA GLY A 204 18.08 -16.00 -3.15
C GLY A 204 17.27 -15.15 -4.14
N GLU A 205 16.42 -14.25 -3.64
CA GLU A 205 15.70 -13.28 -4.45
C GLU A 205 16.66 -12.31 -5.14
N SER A 206 16.32 -11.92 -6.37
CA SER A 206 17.07 -10.94 -7.15
C SER A 206 16.23 -9.71 -7.46
N ALA A 207 16.88 -8.55 -7.60
CA ALA A 207 16.22 -7.33 -8.07
C ALA A 207 15.80 -7.43 -9.54
N THR A 208 16.37 -8.37 -10.30
CA THR A 208 15.89 -8.73 -11.65
C THR A 208 14.45 -9.23 -11.58
N ASP A 209 14.12 -10.17 -10.69
CA ASP A 209 12.80 -10.81 -10.67
C ASP A 209 11.78 -10.10 -9.75
N ASN A 210 12.27 -9.26 -8.85
CA ASN A 210 11.46 -8.65 -7.79
C ASN A 210 11.80 -7.16 -7.64
N TRP A 211 10.81 -6.37 -7.26
CA TRP A 211 11.05 -5.14 -6.52
C TRP A 211 11.39 -5.52 -5.08
N ILE A 212 12.52 -5.06 -4.58
CA ILE A 212 13.01 -5.44 -3.24
C ILE A 212 13.26 -4.19 -2.44
N PHE A 213 12.50 -4.08 -1.34
CA PHE A 213 12.65 -2.99 -0.39
C PHE A 213 13.26 -3.53 0.89
N THR A 214 14.15 -2.76 1.49
CA THR A 214 14.57 -2.99 2.88
C THR A 214 13.75 -2.12 3.81
N LEU A 215 13.46 -2.63 5.01
CA LEU A 215 12.83 -1.88 6.07
C LEU A 215 13.65 -2.09 7.35
N TYR A 216 14.09 -0.99 7.96
CA TYR A 216 14.79 -0.99 9.24
C TYR A 216 13.91 -0.34 10.31
N LEU A 217 13.71 -1.01 11.44
CA LEU A 217 12.81 -0.61 12.52
C LEU A 217 13.56 -0.46 13.86
N PRO A 218 14.33 0.63 14.08
CA PRO A 218 15.27 0.73 15.19
C PRO A 218 14.65 0.63 16.59
N THR A 219 13.35 0.92 16.71
CA THR A 219 12.63 0.85 17.99
C THR A 219 11.98 -0.50 18.27
N LEU A 220 11.99 -1.41 17.29
CA LEU A 220 11.43 -2.75 17.42
C LEU A 220 12.52 -3.81 17.55
N SER A 221 13.51 -3.75 16.65
CA SER A 221 14.58 -4.72 16.57
C SER A 221 15.78 -4.12 15.79
N ASP A 222 16.96 -4.69 16.02
CA ASP A 222 18.14 -4.49 15.18
C ASP A 222 18.05 -5.21 13.82
N HIS A 223 17.04 -6.05 13.61
CA HIS A 223 16.81 -6.76 12.36
C HIS A 223 16.51 -5.81 11.19
N LEU A 224 17.09 -6.17 10.05
CA LEU A 224 16.69 -5.67 8.74
C LEU A 224 15.58 -6.57 8.20
N TYR A 225 14.54 -5.98 7.63
CA TYR A 225 13.49 -6.72 6.93
C TYR A 225 13.62 -6.52 5.43
N TRP A 226 13.39 -7.58 4.65
CA TRP A 226 13.23 -7.49 3.20
C TRP A 226 11.77 -7.69 2.83
N VAL A 227 11.26 -6.77 2.01
CA VAL A 227 9.93 -6.85 1.40
C VAL A 227 10.10 -7.21 -0.06
N ILE A 228 9.65 -8.41 -0.42
CA ILE A 228 9.79 -8.96 -1.76
C ILE A 228 8.48 -8.78 -2.49
N VAL A 229 8.51 -8.05 -3.60
CA VAL A 229 7.36 -7.86 -4.48
C VAL A 229 7.69 -8.40 -5.88
N PRO A 230 7.21 -9.60 -6.23
CA PRO A 230 7.47 -10.20 -7.54
C PRO A 230 6.98 -9.33 -8.70
N ARG A 231 7.84 -9.08 -9.68
CA ARG A 231 7.53 -8.20 -10.82
C ARG A 231 6.51 -8.78 -11.79
N ASP A 232 6.26 -10.08 -11.74
CA ASP A 232 5.33 -10.76 -12.64
C ASP A 232 3.85 -10.47 -12.34
N GLY A 233 3.55 -9.86 -11.18
CA GLY A 233 2.20 -9.54 -10.74
C GLY A 233 1.31 -10.76 -10.44
N LYS A 234 1.89 -11.97 -10.40
CA LYS A 234 1.17 -13.23 -10.16
C LYS A 234 1.52 -13.84 -8.81
N ARG A 235 2.80 -13.80 -8.43
CA ARG A 235 3.24 -14.30 -7.13
C ARG A 235 2.91 -13.30 -6.03
N GLU A 236 2.52 -13.81 -4.87
CA GLU A 236 2.24 -12.99 -3.70
C GLU A 236 3.52 -12.35 -3.19
N ALA A 237 3.39 -11.10 -2.75
CA ALA A 237 4.47 -10.38 -2.07
C ALA A 237 4.55 -10.83 -0.60
N PHE A 238 5.76 -10.81 -0.04
CA PHE A 238 6.02 -11.29 1.31
C PHE A 238 7.11 -10.46 1.99
N ILE A 239 7.22 -10.60 3.31
CA ILE A 239 8.20 -9.88 4.14
C ILE A 239 8.79 -10.83 5.17
N TYR A 240 10.11 -10.77 5.37
CA TYR A 240 10.80 -11.52 6.40
C TYR A 240 12.01 -10.73 6.93
N GLY A 241 12.46 -11.07 8.14
CA GLY A 241 13.58 -10.43 8.84
C GLY A 241 14.88 -11.21 8.73
N PHE A 242 15.99 -10.55 9.08
CA PHE A 242 17.34 -11.11 9.22
C PHE A 242 17.79 -11.06 10.68
N ASN A 243 18.28 -12.18 11.23
CA ASN A 243 18.91 -12.24 12.55
C ASN A 243 20.36 -11.77 12.56
#